data_AF-A1ZDB7-F1
#
_entry.id   AF-A1ZDB7-F1
#
_cell.length_a   1.000
_cell.length_b   1.000
_cell.length_c   1.000
_cell.angle_alpha   90.00
_cell.angle_beta   90.00
_cell.angle_gamma   90.00
#
_symmetry.space_group_name_H-M   'P 1'
#
loop_
_entity.id
_entity.type
_entity.pdbx_description
1 polymer ?
#
loop_
_entity_poly.entity_id
_entity_poly.type
_entity_poly.pdbx_seq_one_letter_code
_entity_poly.pdbx_strand_id
1 'polypeptide(L)'
;MKHLLIVWWVSMAIFGATQPGYCQKKKKKKKKKSLTAKVIVLKGNGTFKLGKPLKFSCQIKNNTYAPVRAVVYCNIAVLQPRHHLKTKTRHVLVPARKTIEVNFQYFASSPNFYLASCSLKNYTGWLSHAYMVLGYAINKQRSPLNKQVDFKKFWKTSLWRLRQVHPHFKVTKRKQLCTPQYNVYLVEMKSMGHVTVRGWYRVPTKGTKHPVILQLPSLGGSFFNVQSLKKRPLHGIPLDFAVLSLNIRGHGNSKDEINPQGNYFKFFTHLLKDPYKYVYRGAVMDCIRALDFLATRPELDHSRVAVEGASQGGALSLMTAALDKRVKLCAPDVPFLSDIPRLLKIVSNFRDEVKRYIKATPGMTWKKSRKNFSYFDTKNFAPYIKVPVLMSVGLQDLTCPPITCFATYNHIKAPKSYYVYPYGRHGGGGEVHRRRKFYWIRRQFGMLR
;
A
#
# COMPACT_ATOMS: atom_id res chain seq x y z
N MET A 1 44.90 -70.50 3.47
CA MET A 1 44.98 -71.25 2.21
C MET A 1 43.98 -70.67 1.21
N LYS A 2 44.51 -70.17 0.08
CA LYS A 2 43.91 -69.99 -1.27
C LYS A 2 42.69 -69.02 -1.41
N HIS A 3 42.81 -67.84 -2.06
CA HIS A 3 42.78 -67.58 -3.53
C HIS A 3 41.45 -68.05 -4.18
N LEU A 4 40.65 -67.29 -4.95
CA LEU A 4 40.87 -66.39 -6.12
C LEU A 4 39.53 -65.60 -6.36
N LEU A 5 39.47 -64.27 -6.53
CA LEU A 5 39.38 -63.49 -7.79
C LEU A 5 38.49 -64.06 -8.93
N ILE A 6 37.50 -63.26 -9.40
CA ILE A 6 37.28 -62.87 -10.82
C ILE A 6 36.34 -61.65 -10.90
N VAL A 7 36.75 -60.69 -11.72
CA VAL A 7 36.15 -59.41 -12.09
C VAL A 7 35.17 -59.63 -13.26
N TRP A 8 34.02 -58.94 -13.29
CA TRP A 8 33.32 -58.62 -14.55
C TRP A 8 32.80 -57.18 -14.57
N TRP A 9 33.21 -56.47 -15.61
CA TRP A 9 32.71 -55.17 -16.08
C TRP A 9 31.23 -55.25 -16.50
N VAL A 10 30.46 -54.18 -16.27
CA VAL A 10 29.28 -53.89 -17.09
C VAL A 10 29.23 -52.40 -17.44
N SER A 11 29.18 -52.19 -18.75
CA SER A 11 29.13 -50.95 -19.51
C SER A 11 27.80 -50.21 -19.40
N MET A 12 27.86 -48.93 -19.76
CA MET A 12 26.74 -48.00 -20.00
C MET A 12 25.48 -48.61 -20.61
N ALA A 13 24.31 -48.27 -20.03
CA ALA A 13 23.09 -48.04 -20.79
C ALA A 13 22.26 -46.92 -20.14
N ILE A 14 22.04 -45.88 -20.93
CA ILE A 14 21.22 -44.70 -20.65
C ILE A 14 19.75 -45.13 -20.55
N PHE A 15 19.10 -44.91 -19.41
CA PHE A 15 17.64 -44.76 -19.36
C PHE A 15 17.25 -43.72 -18.29
N GLY A 16 16.93 -42.51 -18.78
CA GLY A 16 16.25 -41.50 -17.99
C GLY A 16 14.81 -41.93 -17.72
N ALA A 17 14.53 -42.33 -16.48
CA ALA A 17 13.17 -42.60 -16.02
C ALA A 17 12.43 -41.28 -15.79
N THR A 18 11.44 -41.04 -16.63
CA THR A 18 10.46 -39.95 -16.57
C THR A 18 9.56 -40.07 -15.33
N GLN A 19 9.53 -39.02 -14.50
CA GLN A 19 8.51 -38.82 -13.46
C GLN A 19 7.32 -37.98 -13.97
N PRO A 20 6.12 -38.14 -13.36
CA PRO A 20 4.85 -37.91 -14.05
C PRO A 20 4.39 -36.45 -14.07
N GLY A 21 3.84 -36.05 -15.22
CA GLY A 21 2.61 -35.27 -15.27
C GLY A 21 2.68 -33.80 -14.88
N TYR A 22 3.60 -33.02 -15.45
CA TYR A 22 3.38 -31.57 -15.57
C TYR A 22 2.14 -31.33 -16.44
N CYS A 23 0.99 -31.09 -15.81
CA CYS A 23 -0.22 -30.64 -16.50
C CYS A 23 0.08 -29.27 -17.14
N GLN A 24 0.50 -29.29 -18.41
CA GLN A 24 0.65 -28.10 -19.22
C GLN A 24 -0.70 -27.39 -19.25
N LYS A 25 -0.80 -26.25 -18.55
CA LYS A 25 -1.93 -25.34 -18.69
C LYS A 25 -2.03 -24.94 -20.17
N LYS A 26 -2.94 -25.58 -20.92
CA LYS A 26 -3.35 -25.13 -22.25
C LYS A 26 -3.65 -23.65 -22.15
N LYS A 27 -2.80 -22.79 -22.74
CA LYS A 27 -3.08 -21.37 -22.92
C LYS A 27 -4.36 -21.30 -23.75
N LYS A 28 -5.53 -21.08 -23.12
CA LYS A 28 -6.77 -20.75 -23.83
C LYS A 28 -6.43 -19.60 -24.77
N LYS A 29 -6.45 -19.83 -26.10
CA LYS A 29 -6.39 -18.76 -27.11
C LYS A 29 -7.49 -17.77 -26.74
N LYS A 30 -7.13 -16.59 -26.20
CA LYS A 30 -8.11 -15.55 -25.90
C LYS A 30 -8.80 -15.21 -27.22
N LYS A 31 -10.10 -15.55 -27.37
CA LYS A 31 -10.91 -15.06 -28.48
C LYS A 31 -10.69 -13.54 -28.57
N LYS A 32 -10.17 -13.07 -29.70
CA LYS A 32 -9.87 -11.65 -29.92
C LYS A 32 -11.22 -10.93 -29.89
N LYS A 33 -11.47 -10.11 -28.85
CA LYS A 33 -12.75 -9.40 -28.73
C LYS A 33 -12.92 -8.46 -29.93
N SER A 34 -14.08 -8.51 -30.56
CA SER A 34 -14.42 -7.63 -31.68
C SER A 34 -14.28 -6.15 -31.30
N LEU A 35 -14.81 -5.77 -30.13
CA LEU A 35 -14.64 -4.45 -29.53
C LEU A 35 -13.88 -4.49 -28.19
N THR A 36 -13.02 -3.50 -27.97
CA THR A 36 -12.38 -3.24 -26.67
C THR A 36 -12.80 -1.89 -26.13
N ALA A 37 -13.26 -1.85 -24.88
CA ALA A 37 -13.65 -0.61 -24.22
C ALA A 37 -12.69 -0.20 -23.11
N LYS A 38 -12.57 1.11 -22.89
CA LYS A 38 -11.96 1.72 -21.71
C LYS A 38 -12.85 2.87 -21.24
N VAL A 39 -12.89 3.10 -19.94
CA VAL A 39 -13.49 4.33 -19.38
C VAL A 39 -12.34 5.27 -19.03
N ILE A 40 -12.37 6.48 -19.57
CA ILE A 40 -11.31 7.48 -19.42
C ILE A 40 -11.86 8.77 -18.82
N VAL A 41 -11.04 9.48 -18.05
CA VAL A 41 -11.40 10.83 -17.56
C VAL A 41 -11.12 11.83 -18.69
N LEU A 42 -12.08 12.73 -18.97
CA LEU A 42 -11.91 13.73 -20.02
C LEU A 42 -10.87 14.80 -19.67
N LYS A 43 -10.83 15.24 -18.41
CA LYS A 43 -9.85 16.22 -17.92
C LYS A 43 -9.55 16.00 -16.43
N GLY A 44 -8.29 16.22 -16.04
CA GLY A 44 -7.87 16.18 -14.64
C GLY A 44 -7.59 14.77 -14.10
N ASN A 45 -7.70 14.61 -12.79
CA ASN A 45 -7.24 13.42 -12.06
C ASN A 45 -8.36 12.45 -11.67
N GLY A 46 -9.54 12.55 -12.29
CA GLY A 46 -10.71 11.72 -11.97
C GLY A 46 -11.44 12.12 -10.69
N THR A 47 -11.13 13.29 -10.13
CA THR A 47 -11.86 13.87 -8.99
C THR A 47 -12.55 15.16 -9.38
N PHE A 48 -13.76 15.36 -8.88
CA PHE A 48 -14.65 16.45 -9.26
C PHE A 48 -15.07 17.24 -8.02
N LYS A 49 -15.10 18.57 -8.14
CA LYS A 49 -15.51 19.46 -7.04
C LYS A 49 -17.04 19.46 -6.89
N LEU A 50 -17.52 19.90 -5.73
CA LEU A 50 -18.96 20.09 -5.48
C LEU A 50 -19.58 20.98 -6.57
N GLY A 51 -20.77 20.61 -7.06
CA GLY A 51 -21.48 21.31 -8.12
C GLY A 51 -20.96 21.06 -9.55
N LYS A 52 -19.84 20.34 -9.73
CA LYS A 52 -19.33 19.97 -11.06
C LYS A 52 -19.73 18.53 -11.41
N PRO A 53 -20.18 18.26 -12.66
CA PRO A 53 -20.54 16.91 -13.05
C PRO A 53 -19.31 16.01 -13.18
N LEU A 54 -19.49 14.73 -12.90
CA LEU A 54 -18.56 13.67 -13.28
C LEU A 54 -18.51 13.61 -14.81
N LYS A 55 -17.38 14.01 -15.41
CA LYS A 55 -17.18 13.99 -16.88
C LYS A 55 -16.17 12.91 -17.26
N PHE A 56 -16.59 11.95 -18.07
CA PHE A 56 -15.77 10.82 -18.51
C PHE A 56 -16.24 10.33 -19.89
N SER A 57 -15.44 9.49 -20.53
CA SER A 57 -15.75 8.93 -21.84
C SER A 57 -15.59 7.42 -21.87
N CYS A 58 -16.43 6.75 -22.65
CA CYS A 58 -16.20 5.38 -23.08
C CYS A 58 -15.42 5.42 -24.40
N GLN A 59 -14.14 5.08 -24.34
CA GLN A 59 -13.31 4.90 -25.52
C GLN A 59 -13.47 3.47 -26.03
N ILE A 60 -13.87 3.32 -27.29
CA ILE A 60 -14.24 2.04 -27.90
C ILE A 60 -13.38 1.83 -29.13
N LYS A 61 -12.52 0.80 -29.10
CA LYS A 61 -11.71 0.37 -30.24
C LYS A 61 -12.36 -0.81 -30.94
N ASN A 62 -12.57 -0.68 -32.24
CA ASN A 62 -12.92 -1.80 -33.10
C ASN A 62 -11.66 -2.52 -33.59
N ASN A 63 -11.55 -3.81 -33.30
CA ASN A 63 -10.42 -4.63 -33.70
C ASN A 63 -10.67 -5.41 -35.01
N THR A 64 -11.90 -5.40 -35.51
CA THR A 64 -12.31 -6.10 -36.74
C THR A 64 -12.07 -5.24 -37.98
N TYR A 65 -12.25 -5.86 -39.14
CA TYR A 65 -12.12 -5.24 -40.46
C TYR A 65 -13.47 -4.73 -41.03
N ALA A 66 -14.56 -4.90 -40.29
CA ALA A 66 -15.88 -4.41 -40.66
C ALA A 66 -16.41 -3.43 -39.60
N PRO A 67 -17.23 -2.43 -39.97
CA PRO A 67 -17.86 -1.57 -38.99
C PRO A 67 -18.78 -2.39 -38.07
N VAL A 68 -18.86 -2.01 -36.79
CA VAL A 68 -19.69 -2.71 -35.79
C VAL A 68 -20.71 -1.75 -35.20
N ARG A 69 -21.99 -2.06 -35.34
CA ARG A 69 -23.08 -1.40 -34.62
C ARG A 69 -23.20 -1.98 -33.21
N ALA A 70 -23.26 -1.12 -32.21
CA ALA A 70 -23.41 -1.52 -30.81
C ALA A 70 -24.21 -0.48 -30.01
N VAL A 71 -24.70 -0.90 -28.84
CA VAL A 71 -25.29 -0.04 -27.81
C VAL A 71 -24.34 0.00 -26.62
N VAL A 72 -23.99 1.21 -26.19
CA VAL A 72 -23.19 1.47 -24.99
C VAL A 72 -24.14 1.72 -23.83
N TYR A 73 -24.10 0.84 -22.83
CA TYR A 73 -24.80 0.98 -21.55
C TYR A 73 -23.84 1.57 -20.52
N CYS A 74 -24.02 2.85 -20.22
CA CYS A 74 -23.27 3.54 -19.17
C CYS A 74 -24.03 3.49 -17.85
N ASN A 75 -23.55 2.71 -16.89
CA ASN A 75 -24.12 2.62 -15.54
C ASN A 75 -23.25 3.40 -14.55
N ILE A 76 -23.91 4.22 -13.73
CA ILE A 76 -23.32 4.90 -12.58
C ILE A 76 -23.82 4.23 -11.31
N ALA A 77 -22.92 3.95 -10.38
CA ALA A 77 -23.23 3.44 -9.05
C ALA A 77 -22.41 4.16 -7.98
N VAL A 78 -22.95 4.28 -6.76
CA VAL A 78 -22.12 4.57 -5.58
C VAL A 78 -21.15 3.42 -5.37
N LEU A 79 -19.89 3.70 -5.04
CA LEU A 79 -18.89 2.66 -4.82
C LEU A 79 -19.19 1.84 -3.56
N GLN A 80 -19.62 2.50 -2.48
CA GLN A 80 -19.95 1.82 -1.22
C GLN A 80 -20.99 2.56 -0.34
N PRO A 81 -22.06 1.88 0.11
CA PRO A 81 -22.49 0.56 -0.36
C PRO A 81 -22.74 0.60 -1.88
N ARG A 82 -22.48 -0.52 -2.56
CA ARG A 82 -22.64 -0.55 -4.02
C ARG A 82 -24.12 -0.45 -4.33
N HIS A 83 -24.52 0.67 -4.91
CA HIS A 83 -25.91 0.94 -5.25
C HIS A 83 -25.96 1.60 -6.62
N HIS A 84 -26.71 0.98 -7.54
CA HIS A 84 -26.93 1.53 -8.87
C HIS A 84 -27.76 2.82 -8.76
N LEU A 85 -27.41 3.82 -9.56
CA LEU A 85 -28.06 5.13 -9.53
C LEU A 85 -28.73 5.47 -10.86
N LYS A 86 -28.04 5.21 -11.97
CA LYS A 86 -28.52 5.61 -13.30
C LYS A 86 -27.87 4.79 -14.39
N THR A 87 -28.65 4.52 -15.43
CA THR A 87 -28.17 4.00 -16.71
C THR A 87 -28.45 5.02 -17.80
N LYS A 88 -27.47 5.24 -18.68
CA LYS A 88 -27.64 5.98 -19.94
C LYS A 88 -27.19 5.11 -21.10
N THR A 89 -27.96 5.11 -22.19
CA THR A 89 -27.65 4.34 -23.40
C THR A 89 -27.27 5.25 -24.56
N ARG A 90 -26.39 4.76 -25.44
CA ARG A 90 -26.02 5.39 -26.71
C ARG A 90 -25.84 4.33 -27.79
N HIS A 91 -26.53 4.50 -28.91
CA HIS A 91 -26.29 3.71 -30.11
C HIS A 91 -25.06 4.26 -30.81
N VAL A 92 -24.16 3.37 -31.26
CA VAL A 92 -22.92 3.75 -31.91
C VAL A 92 -22.62 2.85 -33.11
N LEU A 93 -22.00 3.44 -34.12
CA LEU A 93 -21.30 2.76 -35.19
C LEU A 93 -19.81 2.94 -34.96
N VAL A 94 -19.07 1.85 -34.76
CA VAL A 94 -17.61 1.90 -34.60
C VAL A 94 -16.97 1.45 -35.91
N PRO A 95 -16.35 2.37 -36.69
CA PRO A 95 -15.75 2.01 -37.97
C PRO A 95 -14.65 0.95 -37.81
N ALA A 96 -14.41 0.17 -38.87
CA ALA A 96 -13.37 -0.85 -38.91
C ALA A 96 -12.02 -0.28 -38.47
N ARG A 97 -11.32 -0.98 -37.57
CA ARG A 97 -9.96 -0.58 -37.09
C ARG A 97 -9.85 0.81 -36.45
N LYS A 98 -10.95 1.53 -36.21
CA LYS A 98 -10.96 2.86 -35.59
C LYS A 98 -11.32 2.80 -34.11
N THR A 99 -11.07 3.92 -33.43
CA THR A 99 -11.49 4.19 -32.06
C THR A 99 -12.46 5.35 -32.06
N ILE A 100 -13.57 5.21 -31.33
CA ILE A 100 -14.51 6.32 -31.07
C ILE A 100 -14.56 6.61 -29.57
N GLU A 101 -15.09 7.78 -29.23
CA GLU A 101 -15.31 8.20 -27.84
C GLU A 101 -16.77 8.59 -27.63
N VAL A 102 -17.37 8.06 -26.56
CA VAL A 102 -18.75 8.34 -26.18
C VAL A 102 -18.73 9.04 -24.83
N ASN A 103 -18.99 10.34 -24.86
CA ASN A 103 -18.91 11.21 -23.68
C ASN A 103 -20.15 11.07 -22.79
N PHE A 104 -19.92 10.98 -21.49
CA PHE A 104 -20.96 10.93 -20.48
C PHE A 104 -20.72 12.00 -19.41
N GLN A 105 -21.84 12.52 -18.89
CA GLN A 105 -21.84 13.34 -17.70
C GLN A 105 -22.92 12.92 -16.70
N TYR A 106 -22.58 13.01 -15.41
CA TYR A 106 -23.45 12.71 -14.29
C TYR A 106 -23.27 13.73 -13.17
N PHE A 107 -24.38 14.31 -12.69
CA PHE A 107 -24.38 15.21 -11.54
C PHE A 107 -24.59 14.39 -10.27
N ALA A 108 -23.52 14.27 -9.47
CA ALA A 108 -23.55 13.52 -8.22
C ALA A 108 -24.26 14.31 -7.12
N SER A 109 -25.16 13.65 -6.40
CA SER A 109 -25.96 14.26 -5.32
C SER A 109 -25.21 14.34 -3.99
N SER A 110 -24.15 13.55 -3.76
CA SER A 110 -23.46 13.52 -2.46
C SER A 110 -21.96 13.24 -2.58
N PRO A 111 -21.11 13.79 -1.69
CA PRO A 111 -19.68 13.49 -1.64
C PRO A 111 -19.39 12.00 -1.51
N ASN A 112 -18.82 11.38 -2.54
CA ASN A 112 -18.52 9.95 -2.55
C ASN A 112 -17.57 9.55 -3.68
N PHE A 113 -17.27 8.26 -3.75
CA PHE A 113 -16.68 7.62 -4.92
C PHE A 113 -17.78 6.90 -5.70
N TYR A 114 -17.68 6.99 -7.03
CA TYR A 114 -18.67 6.48 -7.96
C TYR A 114 -18.01 5.52 -8.93
N LEU A 115 -18.68 4.41 -9.23
CA LEU A 115 -18.28 3.48 -10.27
C LEU A 115 -18.99 3.88 -11.57
N ALA A 116 -18.23 4.36 -12.54
CA ALA A 116 -18.70 4.55 -13.91
C ALA A 116 -18.34 3.30 -14.72
N SER A 117 -19.34 2.61 -15.26
CA SER A 117 -19.13 1.40 -16.04
C SER A 117 -19.82 1.48 -17.40
N CYS A 118 -19.14 1.00 -18.44
CA CYS A 118 -19.62 0.99 -19.80
C CYS A 118 -19.60 -0.45 -20.32
N SER A 119 -20.78 -0.99 -20.61
CA SER A 119 -20.97 -2.31 -21.23
C SER A 119 -21.44 -2.13 -22.67
N LEU A 120 -20.85 -2.87 -23.60
CA LEU A 120 -21.19 -2.82 -25.01
C LEU A 120 -21.94 -4.09 -25.40
N LYS A 121 -23.08 -3.93 -26.08
CA LYS A 121 -23.90 -5.03 -26.58
C LYS A 121 -24.28 -4.78 -28.04
N ASN A 122 -24.34 -5.82 -28.85
CA ASN A 122 -24.97 -5.81 -30.16
C ASN A 122 -25.94 -7.01 -30.28
N TYR A 123 -26.42 -7.32 -31.48
CA TYR A 123 -27.29 -8.46 -31.76
C TYR A 123 -26.66 -9.82 -31.41
N THR A 124 -25.32 -9.93 -31.42
CA THR A 124 -24.58 -11.14 -31.01
C THR A 124 -24.37 -11.26 -29.49
N GLY A 125 -24.78 -10.26 -28.71
CA GLY A 125 -24.64 -10.24 -27.25
C GLY A 125 -23.58 -9.25 -26.74
N TRP A 126 -23.03 -9.53 -25.56
CA TRP A 126 -22.09 -8.64 -24.87
C TRP A 126 -20.69 -8.70 -25.47
N LEU A 127 -20.19 -7.54 -25.92
CA LEU A 127 -18.92 -7.41 -26.63
C LEU A 127 -17.76 -7.03 -25.71
N SER A 128 -17.99 -6.08 -24.81
CA SER A 128 -16.98 -5.53 -23.92
C SER A 128 -17.59 -4.93 -22.67
N HIS A 129 -16.79 -4.83 -21.62
CA HIS A 129 -17.13 -4.13 -20.39
C HIS A 129 -15.88 -3.46 -19.85
N ALA A 130 -16.01 -2.21 -19.43
CA ALA A 130 -14.98 -1.45 -18.75
C ALA A 130 -15.60 -0.63 -17.62
N TYR A 131 -14.81 -0.35 -16.60
CA TYR A 131 -15.23 0.53 -15.51
C TYR A 131 -14.08 1.37 -15.01
N MET A 132 -14.42 2.45 -14.32
CA MET A 132 -13.49 3.30 -13.61
C MET A 132 -14.17 3.89 -12.36
N VAL A 133 -13.43 3.97 -11.27
CA VAL A 133 -13.82 4.71 -10.08
C VAL A 133 -13.50 6.19 -10.26
N LEU A 134 -14.47 7.05 -9.95
CA LEU A 134 -14.36 8.52 -9.95
C LEU A 134 -14.64 9.06 -8.54
N GLY A 135 -14.03 10.18 -8.18
CA GLY A 135 -14.28 10.85 -6.90
C GLY A 135 -15.10 12.12 -7.07
N TYR A 136 -16.09 12.36 -6.21
CA TYR A 136 -16.86 13.61 -6.15
C TYR A 136 -16.79 14.22 -4.75
N ALA A 137 -16.38 15.50 -4.68
CA ALA A 137 -16.24 16.25 -3.43
C ALA A 137 -15.53 15.44 -2.32
N ILE A 138 -14.50 14.67 -2.69
CA ILE A 138 -13.91 13.62 -1.85
C ILE A 138 -13.36 14.13 -0.51
N ASN A 139 -13.02 15.41 -0.41
CA ASN A 139 -12.60 16.08 0.82
C ASN A 139 -13.75 16.31 1.82
N LYS A 140 -15.02 16.24 1.36
CA LYS A 140 -16.22 16.36 2.19
C LYS A 140 -16.76 14.99 2.64
N GLN A 141 -16.25 13.88 2.12
CA GLN A 141 -16.66 12.55 2.55
C GLN A 141 -16.21 12.31 3.99
N ARG A 142 -17.12 11.90 4.89
CA ARG A 142 -16.76 11.56 6.28
C ARG A 142 -17.14 10.13 6.61
N SER A 143 -16.25 9.46 7.33
CA SER A 143 -16.52 8.20 8.01
C SER A 143 -16.41 8.46 9.51
N PRO A 144 -17.38 8.07 10.35
CA PRO A 144 -17.25 8.21 11.80
C PRO A 144 -15.98 7.55 12.35
N LEU A 145 -15.41 8.17 13.39
CA LEU A 145 -14.36 7.54 14.21
C LEU A 145 -14.96 6.36 14.96
N ASN A 146 -14.15 5.33 15.22
CA ASN A 146 -14.55 4.12 15.94
C ASN A 146 -13.63 3.81 17.12
N LYS A 147 -12.82 4.79 17.56
CA LYS A 147 -11.88 4.63 18.68
C LYS A 147 -12.61 4.27 19.96
N GLN A 148 -12.03 3.36 20.74
CA GLN A 148 -12.49 3.08 22.10
C GLN A 148 -12.22 4.28 23.02
N VAL A 149 -12.96 4.37 24.12
CA VAL A 149 -12.82 5.45 25.12
C VAL A 149 -11.39 5.52 25.69
N ASP A 150 -10.74 4.37 25.84
CA ASP A 150 -9.39 4.23 26.37
C ASP A 150 -8.29 4.30 25.29
N PHE A 151 -8.60 4.65 24.04
CA PHE A 151 -7.64 4.67 22.92
C PHE A 151 -6.37 5.46 23.25
N LYS A 152 -6.51 6.64 23.86
CA LYS A 152 -5.34 7.46 24.26
C LYS A 152 -4.52 6.77 25.35
N LYS A 153 -5.19 6.17 26.35
CA LYS A 153 -4.54 5.44 27.45
C LYS A 153 -3.77 4.24 26.89
N PHE A 154 -4.39 3.45 26.02
CA PHE A 154 -3.76 2.31 25.33
C PHE A 154 -2.41 2.67 24.69
N TRP A 155 -2.37 3.75 23.90
CA TRP A 155 -1.14 4.16 23.23
C TRP A 155 -0.12 4.82 24.16
N LYS A 156 -0.56 5.61 25.16
CA LYS A 156 0.33 6.12 26.22
C LYS A 156 1.02 4.97 26.99
N THR A 157 0.25 3.96 27.38
CA THR A 157 0.79 2.75 28.04
C THR A 157 1.76 2.00 27.12
N SER A 158 1.50 1.95 25.82
CA SER A 158 2.39 1.30 24.84
C SER A 158 3.73 2.04 24.73
N LEU A 159 3.71 3.38 24.64
CA LEU A 159 4.91 4.21 24.64
C LEU A 159 5.70 4.05 25.96
N TRP A 160 5.01 4.04 27.10
CA TRP A 160 5.65 3.80 28.40
C TRP A 160 6.33 2.43 28.45
N ARG A 161 5.66 1.35 28.01
CA ARG A 161 6.25 0.01 27.95
C ARG A 161 7.46 -0.06 27.03
N LEU A 162 7.44 0.64 25.89
CA LEU A 162 8.60 0.70 25.01
C LEU A 162 9.81 1.33 25.73
N ARG A 163 9.61 2.41 26.49
CA ARG A 163 10.69 3.08 27.25
C ARG A 163 11.36 2.18 28.30
N GLN A 164 10.63 1.22 28.86
CA GLN A 164 11.17 0.24 29.80
C GLN A 164 12.12 -0.77 29.14
N VAL A 165 12.13 -0.87 27.81
CA VAL A 165 13.03 -1.76 27.08
C VAL A 165 14.28 -1.01 26.66
N HIS A 166 15.43 -1.32 27.26
CA HIS A 166 16.71 -0.79 26.82
C HIS A 166 16.99 -1.18 25.35
N PRO A 167 17.39 -0.24 24.47
CA PRO A 167 17.37 -0.47 23.02
C PRO A 167 18.48 -1.34 22.45
N HIS A 168 19.62 -1.48 23.13
CA HIS A 168 20.79 -2.22 22.61
C HIS A 168 21.08 -1.90 21.13
N PHE A 169 21.20 -0.60 20.82
CA PHE A 169 21.49 -0.18 19.45
C PHE A 169 22.85 -0.73 19.00
N LYS A 170 22.83 -1.58 17.97
CA LYS A 170 24.04 -2.08 17.31
C LYS A 170 24.07 -1.58 15.87
N VAL A 171 25.15 -0.92 15.49
CA VAL A 171 25.32 -0.31 14.17
C VAL A 171 26.54 -0.92 13.49
N THR A 172 26.31 -1.71 12.45
CA THR A 172 27.37 -2.43 11.73
C THR A 172 27.51 -1.88 10.31
N LYS A 173 28.66 -1.27 9.99
CA LYS A 173 28.92 -0.76 8.64
C LYS A 173 28.94 -1.92 7.63
N ARG A 174 28.24 -1.77 6.51
CA ARG A 174 28.26 -2.71 5.39
C ARG A 174 29.06 -2.13 4.24
N LYS A 175 30.39 -2.32 4.29
CA LYS A 175 31.35 -1.76 3.33
C LYS A 175 30.94 -2.04 1.88
N GLN A 176 30.47 -3.25 1.59
CA GLN A 176 30.02 -3.69 0.26
C GLN A 176 28.76 -2.97 -0.28
N LEU A 177 28.06 -2.21 0.56
CA LEU A 177 26.88 -1.41 0.20
C LEU A 177 27.15 0.10 0.18
N CYS A 178 28.32 0.52 0.65
CA CYS A 178 28.73 1.92 0.65
C CYS A 178 29.12 2.38 -0.77
N THR A 179 29.01 3.67 -1.01
CA THR A 179 29.49 4.34 -2.24
C THR A 179 30.23 5.62 -1.85
N PRO A 180 30.93 6.29 -2.79
CA PRO A 180 31.53 7.60 -2.50
C PRO A 180 30.53 8.66 -2.00
N GLN A 181 29.23 8.49 -2.27
CA GLN A 181 28.18 9.45 -1.92
C GLN A 181 27.47 9.11 -0.59
N TYR A 182 27.50 7.85 -0.14
CA TYR A 182 26.81 7.45 1.08
C TYR A 182 27.41 6.20 1.74
N ASN A 183 27.38 6.19 3.07
CA ASN A 183 27.63 5.02 3.91
C ASN A 183 26.33 4.25 4.16
N VAL A 184 26.42 2.93 4.32
CA VAL A 184 25.30 2.05 4.67
C VAL A 184 25.65 1.20 5.89
N TYR A 185 24.71 1.14 6.84
CA TYR A 185 24.83 0.38 8.07
C TYR A 185 23.64 -0.55 8.23
N LEU A 186 23.89 -1.76 8.73
CA LEU A 186 22.85 -2.55 9.39
C LEU A 186 22.67 -1.97 10.79
N VAL A 187 21.44 -1.64 11.14
CA VAL A 187 21.05 -1.26 12.50
C VAL A 187 20.23 -2.38 13.09
N GLU A 188 20.55 -2.78 14.31
CA GLU A 188 19.80 -3.74 15.11
C GLU A 188 19.40 -3.06 16.42
N MET A 189 18.17 -3.30 16.88
CA MET A 189 17.63 -2.71 18.10
C MET A 189 16.60 -3.63 18.74
N LYS A 190 16.62 -3.72 20.07
CA LYS A 190 15.52 -4.33 20.84
C LYS A 190 14.34 -3.37 20.85
N SER A 191 13.13 -3.91 20.72
CA SER A 191 11.88 -3.16 20.75
C SER A 191 10.92 -3.76 21.79
N MET A 192 9.69 -3.24 21.88
CA MET A 192 8.69 -3.69 22.84
C MET A 192 8.50 -5.22 22.78
N GLY A 193 8.59 -5.86 23.96
CA GLY A 193 8.59 -7.32 24.09
C GLY A 193 9.95 -7.97 23.85
N HIS A 194 11.05 -7.22 23.93
CA HIS A 194 12.43 -7.65 23.68
C HIS A 194 12.68 -8.26 22.28
N VAL A 195 11.77 -8.01 21.35
CA VAL A 195 11.88 -8.41 19.94
C VAL A 195 12.99 -7.63 19.27
N THR A 196 13.85 -8.33 18.53
CA THR A 196 14.91 -7.71 17.73
C THR A 196 14.33 -7.22 16.41
N VAL A 197 14.47 -5.92 16.16
CA VAL A 197 14.14 -5.33 14.86
C VAL A 197 15.37 -4.70 14.24
N ARG A 198 15.38 -4.69 12.92
CA ARG A 198 16.54 -4.32 12.13
C ARG A 198 16.17 -3.38 11.00
N GLY A 199 17.14 -2.60 10.54
CA GLY A 199 16.95 -1.66 9.45
C GLY A 199 18.24 -1.35 8.73
N TRP A 200 18.11 -0.71 7.57
CA TRP A 200 19.24 -0.23 6.79
C TRP A 200 19.32 1.28 6.92
N TYR A 201 20.40 1.76 7.53
CA TYR A 201 20.66 3.18 7.71
C TYR A 201 21.66 3.66 6.67
N ARG A 202 21.21 4.55 5.79
CA ARG A 202 22.01 5.17 4.75
C ARG A 202 22.26 6.63 5.11
N VAL A 203 23.51 7.07 5.08
CA VAL A 203 23.91 8.44 5.43
C VAL A 203 24.82 9.01 4.35
N PRO A 204 24.60 10.24 3.88
CA PRO A 204 25.53 10.91 2.98
C PRO A 204 26.95 10.96 3.56
N THR A 205 27.99 10.84 2.71
CA THR A 205 29.39 10.88 3.16
C THR A 205 29.90 12.29 3.44
N LYS A 206 29.28 13.30 2.82
CA LYS A 206 29.70 14.71 2.90
C LYS A 206 28.68 15.53 3.67
N GLY A 207 29.17 16.41 4.53
CA GLY A 207 28.37 17.34 5.33
C GLY A 207 27.97 16.77 6.70
N THR A 208 27.22 17.57 7.45
CA THR A 208 26.61 17.21 8.74
C THR A 208 25.18 17.75 8.77
N LYS A 209 24.41 17.44 9.84
CA LYS A 209 23.01 17.88 10.00
C LYS A 209 22.13 17.46 8.80
N HIS A 210 22.21 16.19 8.44
CA HIS A 210 21.40 15.66 7.34
C HIS A 210 19.92 15.59 7.73
N PRO A 211 18.99 16.11 6.90
CA PRO A 211 17.59 15.79 7.06
C PRO A 211 17.40 14.28 6.88
N VAL A 212 16.43 13.71 7.58
CA VAL A 212 16.27 12.25 7.66
C VAL A 212 14.88 11.79 7.28
N ILE A 213 14.83 10.66 6.57
CA ILE A 213 13.59 9.97 6.21
C ILE A 213 13.55 8.59 6.87
N LEU A 214 12.54 8.34 7.69
CA LEU A 214 12.18 7.00 8.15
C LEU A 214 11.25 6.35 7.12
N GLN A 215 11.70 5.29 6.47
CA GLN A 215 10.93 4.51 5.50
C GLN A 215 10.36 3.25 6.15
N LEU A 216 9.04 3.07 6.02
CA LEU A 216 8.29 1.99 6.64
C LEU A 216 7.76 0.99 5.59
N PRO A 217 7.77 -0.33 5.88
CA PRO A 217 7.55 -1.35 4.88
C PRO A 217 6.07 -1.61 4.59
N SER A 218 5.75 -1.90 3.33
CA SER A 218 4.49 -2.56 2.95
C SER A 218 4.40 -3.97 3.53
N LEU A 219 3.19 -4.54 3.56
CA LEU A 219 2.96 -5.91 4.00
C LEU A 219 3.82 -6.90 3.19
N GLY A 220 4.60 -7.72 3.88
CA GLY A 220 5.52 -8.67 3.25
C GLY A 220 6.70 -8.05 2.52
N GLY A 221 6.80 -6.72 2.55
CA GLY A 221 7.92 -5.96 2.05
C GLY A 221 9.19 -6.29 2.83
N SER A 222 10.31 -6.12 2.15
CA SER A 222 11.63 -6.29 2.73
C SER A 222 12.56 -5.27 2.12
N PHE A 223 13.30 -4.57 2.99
CA PHE A 223 14.35 -3.68 2.53
C PHE A 223 15.69 -4.41 2.29
N PHE A 224 15.74 -5.76 2.35
CA PHE A 224 16.97 -6.57 2.25
C PHE A 224 17.71 -6.55 0.92
N ASN A 225 17.03 -6.38 -0.22
CA ASN A 225 17.69 -6.74 -1.48
C ASN A 225 18.81 -5.73 -1.81
N VAL A 226 20.05 -6.20 -1.73
CA VAL A 226 21.31 -5.49 -2.05
C VAL A 226 21.27 -4.83 -3.43
N GLN A 227 20.63 -5.48 -4.42
CA GLN A 227 20.41 -4.88 -5.74
C GLN A 227 19.45 -3.69 -5.68
N SER A 228 18.43 -3.75 -4.81
CA SER A 228 17.54 -2.63 -4.60
C SER A 228 18.27 -1.45 -3.99
N LEU A 229 19.21 -1.65 -3.05
CA LEU A 229 20.01 -0.56 -2.45
C LEU A 229 21.00 0.08 -3.45
N LYS A 230 21.58 -0.71 -4.37
CA LYS A 230 22.43 -0.19 -5.45
C LYS A 230 21.65 0.54 -6.56
N LYS A 231 20.43 0.07 -6.90
CA LYS A 231 19.55 0.73 -7.89
C LYS A 231 18.64 1.81 -7.28
N ARG A 232 18.52 1.90 -5.96
CA ARG A 232 17.62 2.85 -5.27
C ARG A 232 17.98 4.32 -5.44
N PRO A 233 19.24 4.77 -5.63
CA PRO A 233 19.50 6.14 -6.05
C PRO A 233 18.76 6.45 -7.37
N LEU A 234 18.78 5.52 -8.33
CA LEU A 234 18.09 5.62 -9.62
C LEU A 234 16.56 5.54 -9.48
N HIS A 235 16.06 4.70 -8.57
CA HIS A 235 14.62 4.58 -8.26
C HIS A 235 14.17 5.44 -7.08
N GLY A 236 14.90 6.53 -6.78
CA GLY A 236 14.45 7.64 -5.94
C GLY A 236 14.56 7.44 -4.43
N ILE A 237 15.70 7.04 -3.85
CA ILE A 237 16.04 7.46 -2.48
C ILE A 237 16.98 8.67 -2.58
N PRO A 238 16.57 9.86 -2.13
CA PRO A 238 17.29 11.11 -2.36
C PRO A 238 18.67 11.14 -1.69
N LEU A 239 19.73 11.49 -2.42
CA LEU A 239 21.14 11.45 -1.97
C LEU A 239 21.47 12.49 -0.90
N ASP A 240 20.67 13.54 -0.81
CA ASP A 240 20.74 14.66 0.12
C ASP A 240 20.04 14.40 1.46
N PHE A 241 19.61 13.16 1.71
CA PHE A 241 19.00 12.74 2.97
C PHE A 241 19.71 11.54 3.57
N ALA A 242 19.79 11.53 4.90
CA ALA A 242 19.92 10.28 5.63
C ALA A 242 18.59 9.50 5.57
N VAL A 243 18.65 8.18 5.51
CA VAL A 243 17.45 7.34 5.38
C VAL A 243 17.59 6.10 6.24
N LEU A 244 16.62 5.86 7.11
CA LEU A 244 16.47 4.60 7.82
C LEU A 244 15.31 3.82 7.19
N SER A 245 15.64 2.76 6.46
CA SER A 245 14.67 1.77 5.97
C SER A 245 14.46 0.70 7.02
N LEU A 246 13.39 0.81 7.81
CA LEU A 246 13.11 -0.10 8.93
C LEU A 246 12.40 -1.37 8.44
N ASN A 247 12.91 -2.54 8.81
CA ASN A 247 12.11 -3.76 8.77
C ASN A 247 11.50 -3.97 10.16
N ILE A 248 10.19 -3.73 10.30
CA ILE A 248 9.47 -4.02 11.54
C ILE A 248 9.46 -5.53 11.84
N ARG A 249 9.07 -5.92 13.06
CA ARG A 249 8.87 -7.34 13.40
C ARG A 249 8.03 -8.08 12.36
N GLY A 250 8.43 -9.30 12.01
CA GLY A 250 7.78 -10.09 10.96
C GLY A 250 8.18 -9.77 9.53
N HIS A 251 8.96 -8.71 9.29
CA HIS A 251 9.33 -8.25 7.95
C HIS A 251 10.84 -8.27 7.75
N GLY A 252 11.26 -8.35 6.48
CA GLY A 252 12.68 -8.33 6.10
C GLY A 252 13.59 -9.19 6.99
N ASN A 253 14.60 -8.55 7.59
CA ASN A 253 15.58 -9.16 8.50
C ASN A 253 15.16 -9.19 9.97
N SER A 254 13.89 -8.92 10.27
CA SER A 254 13.35 -8.85 11.64
C SER A 254 12.34 -9.97 11.84
N LYS A 255 12.75 -11.21 11.55
CA LYS A 255 11.87 -12.37 11.50
C LYS A 255 12.19 -13.45 12.54
N ASP A 256 13.19 -13.20 13.38
CA ASP A 256 13.71 -14.21 14.30
C ASP A 256 12.62 -14.61 15.31
N GLU A 257 11.93 -13.64 15.90
CA GLU A 257 10.88 -13.90 16.91
C GLU A 257 9.46 -13.95 16.32
N ILE A 258 9.21 -13.30 15.18
CA ILE A 258 7.92 -13.35 14.48
C ILE A 258 8.19 -13.66 13.02
N ASN A 259 7.69 -14.79 12.54
CA ASN A 259 7.82 -15.17 11.13
C ASN A 259 6.44 -15.54 10.54
N PRO A 260 5.89 -14.75 9.61
CA PRO A 260 4.62 -15.07 8.95
C PRO A 260 4.71 -16.24 7.95
N GLN A 261 5.86 -16.92 7.82
CA GLN A 261 6.06 -18.12 6.99
C GLN A 261 5.54 -17.96 5.55
N GLY A 262 5.81 -16.80 4.94
CA GLY A 262 5.42 -16.49 3.56
C GLY A 262 3.95 -16.06 3.37
N ASN A 263 3.04 -16.38 4.29
CA ASN A 263 1.66 -15.87 4.25
C ASN A 263 1.51 -14.62 5.12
N TYR A 264 1.89 -13.48 4.56
CA TYR A 264 1.80 -12.21 5.27
C TYR A 264 0.36 -11.75 5.57
N PHE A 265 -0.68 -12.31 4.95
CA PHE A 265 -2.05 -11.96 5.37
C PHE A 265 -2.31 -12.35 6.83
N LYS A 266 -1.73 -13.46 7.31
CA LYS A 266 -1.82 -13.87 8.74
C LYS A 266 -1.21 -12.83 9.68
N PHE A 267 -0.33 -11.95 9.20
CA PHE A 267 0.18 -10.85 10.00
C PHE A 267 -0.94 -9.89 10.44
N PHE A 268 -2.01 -9.72 9.65
CA PHE A 268 -3.15 -8.89 10.05
C PHE A 268 -3.93 -9.44 11.23
N THR A 269 -3.83 -10.72 11.53
CA THR A 269 -4.62 -11.40 12.56
C THR A 269 -3.76 -11.97 13.69
N HIS A 270 -2.43 -11.91 13.55
CA HIS A 270 -1.48 -12.42 14.53
C HIS A 270 -1.66 -11.78 15.91
N LEU A 271 -2.12 -12.60 16.87
CA LEU A 271 -2.45 -12.21 18.25
C LEU A 271 -3.56 -11.14 18.38
N LEU A 272 -4.48 -11.05 17.43
CA LEU A 272 -5.56 -10.04 17.42
C LEU A 272 -6.55 -10.16 18.60
N LYS A 273 -6.69 -11.35 19.23
CA LYS A 273 -7.61 -11.60 20.35
C LYS A 273 -7.41 -10.64 21.52
N ASP A 274 -6.17 -10.26 21.80
CA ASP A 274 -5.81 -9.27 22.81
C ASP A 274 -5.10 -8.09 22.15
N PRO A 275 -5.68 -6.87 22.12
CA PRO A 275 -5.04 -5.71 21.51
C PRO A 275 -3.69 -5.36 22.16
N TYR A 276 -3.45 -5.73 23.42
CA TYR A 276 -2.15 -5.53 24.07
C TYR A 276 -1.06 -6.50 23.57
N LYS A 277 -1.45 -7.65 22.99
CA LYS A 277 -0.53 -8.64 22.39
C LYS A 277 -0.50 -8.59 20.87
N TYR A 278 -1.46 -7.91 20.24
CA TYR A 278 -1.58 -7.83 18.79
C TYR A 278 -0.32 -7.31 18.11
N VAL A 279 0.07 -7.97 17.00
CA VAL A 279 1.36 -7.71 16.34
C VAL A 279 1.55 -6.26 15.90
N TYR A 280 0.49 -5.57 15.47
CA TYR A 280 0.60 -4.18 15.04
C TYR A 280 0.86 -3.21 16.19
N ARG A 281 0.51 -3.57 17.43
CA ARG A 281 0.94 -2.78 18.60
C ARG A 281 2.46 -2.76 18.69
N GLY A 282 3.05 -3.95 18.53
CA GLY A 282 4.49 -4.15 18.40
C GLY A 282 5.09 -3.38 17.23
N ALA A 283 4.54 -3.57 16.02
CA ALA A 283 5.03 -2.92 14.80
C ALA A 283 5.04 -1.39 14.88
N VAL A 284 4.02 -0.78 15.49
CA VAL A 284 3.97 0.67 15.70
C VAL A 284 5.07 1.09 16.68
N MET A 285 5.31 0.33 17.76
CA MET A 285 6.42 0.62 18.68
C MET A 285 7.79 0.41 18.04
N ASP A 286 7.94 -0.51 17.08
CA ASP A 286 9.18 -0.64 16.29
C ASP A 286 9.47 0.65 15.51
N CYS A 287 8.44 1.31 14.99
CA CYS A 287 8.57 2.60 14.30
C CYS A 287 9.00 3.71 15.26
N ILE A 288 8.47 3.73 16.49
CA ILE A 288 8.89 4.67 17.55
C ILE A 288 10.35 4.40 17.98
N ARG A 289 10.71 3.13 18.15
CA ARG A 289 12.08 2.70 18.48
C ARG A 289 13.09 3.08 17.39
N ALA A 290 12.67 3.09 16.13
CA ALA A 290 13.49 3.63 15.04
C ALA A 290 13.71 5.15 15.17
N LEU A 291 12.72 5.92 15.64
CA LEU A 291 12.93 7.34 15.98
C LEU A 291 13.85 7.53 17.19
N ASP A 292 13.82 6.62 18.17
CA ASP A 292 14.79 6.61 19.28
C ASP A 292 16.21 6.45 18.76
N PHE A 293 16.44 5.50 17.84
CA PHE A 293 17.73 5.33 17.19
C PHE A 293 18.18 6.60 16.46
N LEU A 294 17.32 7.18 15.62
CA LEU A 294 17.64 8.39 14.85
C LEU A 294 17.98 9.58 15.76
N ALA A 295 17.33 9.71 16.91
CA ALA A 295 17.62 10.76 17.88
C ALA A 295 19.02 10.65 18.52
N THR A 296 19.64 9.46 18.49
CA THR A 296 21.02 9.27 18.98
C THR A 296 22.10 9.59 17.95
N ARG A 297 21.73 9.97 16.72
CA ARG A 297 22.67 10.18 15.61
C ARG A 297 23.07 11.66 15.52
N PRO A 298 24.31 12.05 15.87
CA PRO A 298 24.75 13.45 15.88
C PRO A 298 24.85 14.07 14.47
N GLU A 299 25.04 13.24 13.45
CA GLU A 299 25.13 13.67 12.05
C GLU A 299 23.78 14.10 11.45
N LEU A 300 22.67 13.87 12.16
CA LEU A 300 21.32 14.18 11.69
C LEU A 300 20.85 15.56 12.16
N ASP A 301 19.98 16.15 11.35
CA ASP A 301 19.16 17.27 11.73
C ASP A 301 17.80 16.80 12.25
N HIS A 302 17.66 16.80 13.57
CA HIS A 302 16.44 16.35 14.24
C HIS A 302 15.26 17.32 14.08
N SER A 303 15.48 18.52 13.52
CA SER A 303 14.41 19.44 13.11
C SER A 303 13.80 19.09 11.75
N ARG A 304 14.41 18.15 11.00
CA ARG A 304 13.98 17.74 9.65
C ARG A 304 13.83 16.21 9.53
N VAL A 305 12.87 15.66 10.28
CA VAL A 305 12.53 14.23 10.28
C VAL A 305 11.22 13.97 9.52
N ALA A 306 11.29 13.27 8.39
CA ALA A 306 10.11 12.82 7.65
C ALA A 306 9.85 11.33 7.86
N VAL A 307 8.58 10.91 7.84
CA VAL A 307 8.19 9.50 7.80
C VAL A 307 7.38 9.21 6.54
N GLU A 308 7.69 8.11 5.87
CA GLU A 308 7.00 7.69 4.65
C GLU A 308 6.85 6.17 4.54
N GLY A 309 5.85 5.75 3.79
CA GLY A 309 5.64 4.36 3.42
C GLY A 309 4.39 4.20 2.57
N ALA A 310 4.23 3.04 1.96
CA ALA A 310 3.06 2.69 1.15
C ALA A 310 2.24 1.57 1.77
N SER A 311 0.93 1.52 1.53
CA SER A 311 0.06 0.44 2.02
C SER A 311 0.13 0.31 3.55
N GLN A 312 0.59 -0.83 4.09
CA GLN A 312 0.92 -0.98 5.51
C GLN A 312 1.90 0.09 6.00
N GLY A 313 2.96 0.40 5.25
CA GLY A 313 3.92 1.44 5.60
C GLY A 313 3.28 2.83 5.63
N GLY A 314 2.26 3.08 4.80
CA GLY A 314 1.48 4.31 4.85
C GLY A 314 0.65 4.40 6.14
N ALA A 315 0.06 3.29 6.57
CA ALA A 315 -0.64 3.21 7.84
C ALA A 315 0.30 3.45 9.03
N LEU A 316 1.45 2.78 9.04
CA LEU A 316 2.48 2.96 10.07
C LEU A 316 3.03 4.39 10.09
N SER A 317 3.17 5.04 8.93
CA SER A 317 3.60 6.44 8.83
C SER A 317 2.61 7.39 9.52
N LEU A 318 1.31 7.19 9.28
CA LEU A 318 0.24 7.96 9.92
C LEU A 318 0.20 7.74 11.44
N MET A 319 0.32 6.48 11.89
CA MET A 319 0.35 6.15 13.32
C MET A 319 1.58 6.73 14.01
N THR A 320 2.76 6.63 13.38
CA THR A 320 4.02 7.16 13.91
C THR A 320 3.95 8.67 14.05
N ALA A 321 3.48 9.38 13.02
CA ALA A 321 3.31 10.84 13.04
C ALA A 321 2.27 11.32 14.06
N ALA A 322 1.30 10.48 14.40
CA ALA A 322 0.28 10.78 15.42
C ALA A 322 0.79 10.57 16.86
N LEU A 323 1.78 9.70 17.05
CA LEU A 323 2.25 9.28 18.37
C LEU A 323 3.55 9.97 18.82
N ASP A 324 4.33 10.54 17.89
CA ASP A 324 5.65 11.09 18.20
C ASP A 324 5.89 12.48 17.61
N LYS A 325 6.32 13.42 18.46
CA LYS A 325 6.58 14.83 18.10
C LYS A 325 7.89 15.05 17.33
N ARG A 326 8.78 14.05 17.29
CA ARG A 326 10.03 14.11 16.53
C ARG A 326 9.77 14.11 15.03
N VAL A 327 8.70 13.46 14.58
CA VAL A 327 8.26 13.54 13.18
C VAL A 327 7.86 14.97 12.86
N LYS A 328 8.28 15.46 11.68
CA LYS A 328 8.02 16.81 11.18
C LYS A 328 7.23 16.82 9.88
N LEU A 329 7.28 15.74 9.11
CA LEU A 329 6.47 15.53 7.90
C LEU A 329 6.02 14.08 7.82
N CYS A 330 4.81 13.86 7.31
CA CYS A 330 4.27 12.52 7.06
C CYS A 330 3.83 12.40 5.60
N ALA A 331 4.33 11.39 4.88
CA ALA A 331 4.03 11.21 3.47
C ALA A 331 3.54 9.78 3.15
N PRO A 332 2.29 9.43 3.55
CA PRO A 332 1.73 8.11 3.37
C PRO A 332 1.18 7.89 1.95
N ASP A 333 1.50 6.75 1.35
CA ASP A 333 0.99 6.36 0.04
C ASP A 333 0.00 5.21 0.16
N VAL A 334 -1.16 5.32 -0.51
CA VAL A 334 -2.23 4.31 -0.53
C VAL A 334 -2.43 3.62 0.83
N PRO A 335 -2.65 4.37 1.92
CA PRO A 335 -2.56 3.82 3.27
C PRO A 335 -3.61 2.72 3.50
N PHE A 336 -3.13 1.54 3.90
CA PHE A 336 -4.00 0.47 4.39
C PHE A 336 -4.46 0.77 5.83
N LEU A 337 -5.17 -0.17 6.48
CA LEU A 337 -5.69 -0.03 7.85
C LEU A 337 -6.42 1.30 8.11
N SER A 338 -7.05 1.83 7.07
CA SER A 338 -7.79 3.07 7.08
C SER A 338 -9.26 2.71 6.93
N ASP A 339 -10.10 3.04 7.91
CA ASP A 339 -11.50 2.60 7.98
C ASP A 339 -11.65 1.08 7.89
N ILE A 340 -11.08 0.38 8.87
CA ILE A 340 -11.08 -1.09 8.95
C ILE A 340 -12.50 -1.69 8.85
N PRO A 341 -13.54 -1.15 9.51
CA PRO A 341 -14.91 -1.65 9.33
C PRO A 341 -15.36 -1.66 7.87
N ARG A 342 -14.90 -0.70 7.08
CA ARG A 342 -15.19 -0.59 5.64
C ARG A 342 -14.34 -1.56 4.82
N LEU A 343 -13.04 -1.69 5.14
CA LEU A 343 -12.15 -2.68 4.53
C LEU A 343 -12.69 -4.12 4.69
N LEU A 344 -13.17 -4.48 5.88
CA LEU A 344 -13.78 -5.79 6.14
C LEU A 344 -15.04 -6.08 5.29
N LYS A 345 -15.66 -5.06 4.69
CA LYS A 345 -16.82 -5.24 3.80
C LYS A 345 -16.41 -5.44 2.34
N ILE A 346 -15.38 -4.72 1.87
CA ILE A 346 -15.07 -4.59 0.42
C ILE A 346 -13.77 -5.24 -0.03
N VAL A 347 -12.86 -5.55 0.90
CA VAL A 347 -11.56 -6.14 0.58
C VAL A 347 -11.61 -7.63 0.96
N SER A 348 -11.91 -8.48 -0.02
CA SER A 348 -12.24 -9.89 0.20
C SER A 348 -11.13 -10.67 0.91
N ASN A 349 -9.89 -10.59 0.43
CA ASN A 349 -8.74 -11.26 1.04
C ASN A 349 -8.52 -10.88 2.52
N PHE A 350 -8.71 -9.61 2.88
CA PHE A 350 -8.63 -9.16 4.28
C PHE A 350 -9.80 -9.68 5.11
N ARG A 351 -11.04 -9.59 4.59
CA ARG A 351 -12.23 -10.14 5.25
C ARG A 351 -12.11 -11.64 5.46
N ASP A 352 -11.64 -12.38 4.46
CA ASP A 352 -11.55 -13.83 4.47
C ASP A 352 -10.47 -14.30 5.45
N GLU A 353 -9.36 -13.56 5.57
CA GLU A 353 -8.36 -13.80 6.61
C GLU A 353 -8.92 -13.59 8.02
N VAL A 354 -9.67 -12.51 8.25
CA VAL A 354 -10.32 -12.28 9.55
C VAL A 354 -11.39 -13.33 9.83
N LYS A 355 -12.14 -13.77 8.82
CA LYS A 355 -13.11 -14.88 8.93
C LYS A 355 -12.42 -16.17 9.35
N ARG A 356 -11.29 -16.52 8.72
CA ARG A 356 -10.46 -17.69 9.09
C ARG A 356 -9.97 -17.58 10.53
N TYR A 357 -9.43 -16.43 10.92
CA TYR A 357 -8.96 -16.19 12.28
C TYR A 357 -10.06 -16.36 13.33
N ILE A 358 -11.25 -15.79 13.09
CA ILE A 358 -12.40 -15.92 13.98
C ILE A 358 -12.79 -17.40 14.13
N LYS A 359 -12.87 -18.15 13.03
CA LYS A 359 -13.22 -19.58 13.06
C LYS A 359 -12.18 -20.41 13.86
N ALA A 360 -10.91 -20.05 13.76
CA ALA A 360 -9.82 -20.78 14.40
C ALA A 360 -9.52 -20.36 15.86
N THR A 361 -10.17 -19.30 16.38
CA THR A 361 -9.82 -18.73 17.69
C THR A 361 -10.99 -18.79 18.67
N PRO A 362 -10.95 -19.68 19.68
CA PRO A 362 -12.00 -19.78 20.68
C PRO A 362 -12.34 -18.45 21.36
N GLY A 363 -13.63 -18.13 21.42
CA GLY A 363 -14.18 -16.92 22.02
C GLY A 363 -13.99 -15.63 21.18
N MET A 364 -13.40 -15.72 19.98
CA MET A 364 -13.29 -14.60 19.06
C MET A 364 -14.58 -14.41 18.25
N THR A 365 -15.00 -13.16 18.03
CA THR A 365 -16.19 -12.84 17.22
C THR A 365 -15.90 -11.66 16.29
N TRP A 366 -16.79 -11.41 15.33
CA TRP A 366 -16.72 -10.19 14.50
C TRP A 366 -16.79 -8.91 15.33
N LYS A 367 -17.64 -8.88 16.38
CA LYS A 367 -17.75 -7.73 17.30
C LYS A 367 -16.44 -7.48 18.04
N LYS A 368 -15.85 -8.52 18.63
CA LYS A 368 -14.54 -8.44 19.31
C LYS A 368 -13.41 -8.06 18.35
N SER A 369 -13.39 -8.63 17.13
CA SER A 369 -12.39 -8.33 16.11
C SER A 369 -12.42 -6.85 15.71
N ARG A 370 -13.61 -6.32 15.42
CA ARG A 370 -13.78 -4.89 15.08
C ARG A 370 -13.39 -3.98 16.26
N LYS A 371 -13.74 -4.35 17.50
CA LYS A 371 -13.31 -3.62 18.70
C LYS A 371 -11.79 -3.58 18.80
N ASN A 372 -11.11 -4.72 18.70
CA ASN A 372 -9.65 -4.80 18.80
C ASN A 372 -8.94 -4.07 17.65
N PHE A 373 -9.44 -4.22 16.42
CA PHE A 373 -8.93 -3.48 15.28
C PHE A 373 -9.06 -1.96 15.43
N SER A 374 -10.04 -1.46 16.18
CA SER A 374 -10.25 -0.02 16.31
C SER A 374 -9.08 0.73 16.97
N TYR A 375 -8.25 0.05 17.77
CA TYR A 375 -7.01 0.65 18.30
C TYR A 375 -5.95 0.90 17.21
N PHE A 376 -6.07 0.24 16.06
CA PHE A 376 -5.12 0.25 14.94
C PHE A 376 -5.73 0.80 13.64
N ASP A 377 -6.91 1.41 13.71
CA ASP A 377 -7.53 2.06 12.55
C ASP A 377 -6.98 3.48 12.42
N THR A 378 -6.30 3.78 11.31
CA THR A 378 -5.59 5.05 11.07
C THR A 378 -6.51 6.27 11.19
N LYS A 379 -7.83 6.13 10.93
CA LYS A 379 -8.77 7.25 11.08
C LYS A 379 -8.87 7.73 12.52
N ASN A 380 -8.62 6.85 13.49
CA ASN A 380 -8.60 7.19 14.92
C ASN A 380 -7.32 7.93 15.34
N PHE A 381 -6.25 7.82 14.55
CA PHE A 381 -4.99 8.55 14.75
C PHE A 381 -5.03 9.94 14.12
N ALA A 382 -5.77 10.10 13.03
CA ALA A 382 -5.80 11.34 12.23
C ALA A 382 -5.99 12.65 13.04
N PRO A 383 -6.87 12.72 14.07
CA PRO A 383 -7.01 13.95 14.86
C PRO A 383 -5.75 14.35 15.66
N TYR A 384 -4.84 13.40 15.91
CA TYR A 384 -3.61 13.59 16.66
C TYR A 384 -2.41 13.93 15.77
N ILE A 385 -2.53 13.82 14.45
CA ILE A 385 -1.47 14.24 13.51
C ILE A 385 -1.43 15.77 13.48
N LYS A 386 -0.28 16.34 13.86
CA LYS A 386 -0.04 17.80 13.92
C LYS A 386 0.93 18.32 12.86
N VAL A 387 1.54 17.42 12.09
CA VAL A 387 2.53 17.75 11.07
C VAL A 387 1.92 17.82 9.67
N PRO A 388 2.55 18.52 8.71
CA PRO A 388 2.13 18.49 7.32
C PRO A 388 2.07 17.06 6.75
N VAL A 389 1.01 16.78 5.97
CA VAL A 389 0.75 15.47 5.35
C VAL A 389 0.64 15.56 3.83
N LEU A 390 1.39 14.73 3.11
CA LEU A 390 1.18 14.50 1.67
C LEU A 390 0.72 13.05 1.44
N MET A 391 -0.56 12.85 1.13
CA MET A 391 -1.11 11.52 0.85
C MET A 391 -1.16 11.23 -0.67
N SER A 392 -0.99 9.98 -1.08
CA SER A 392 -1.38 9.56 -2.44
C SER A 392 -2.41 8.44 -2.48
N VAL A 393 -3.22 8.44 -3.53
CA VAL A 393 -4.17 7.35 -3.81
C VAL A 393 -4.21 6.99 -5.29
N GLY A 394 -4.38 5.71 -5.59
CA GLY A 394 -4.86 5.24 -6.88
C GLY A 394 -6.38 5.11 -6.85
N LEU A 395 -7.10 5.73 -7.80
CA LEU A 395 -8.57 5.62 -7.80
C LEU A 395 -9.05 4.19 -8.08
N GLN A 396 -8.25 3.40 -8.80
CA GLN A 396 -8.57 2.02 -9.17
C GLN A 396 -7.93 1.00 -8.21
N ASP A 397 -7.50 1.44 -7.02
CA ASP A 397 -6.95 0.55 -6.00
C ASP A 397 -8.08 -0.28 -5.36
N LEU A 398 -7.97 -1.61 -5.44
CA LEU A 398 -8.90 -2.55 -4.82
C LEU A 398 -8.35 -3.13 -3.50
N THR A 399 -7.08 -2.89 -3.20
CA THR A 399 -6.40 -3.32 -1.97
C THR A 399 -6.57 -2.26 -0.89
N CYS A 400 -6.29 -1.00 -1.23
CA CYS A 400 -6.54 0.17 -0.38
C CYS A 400 -7.51 1.12 -1.08
N PRO A 401 -8.82 0.80 -1.14
CA PRO A 401 -9.78 1.59 -1.89
C PRO A 401 -9.72 3.08 -1.53
N PRO A 402 -9.84 4.00 -2.49
CA PRO A 402 -9.62 5.42 -2.24
C PRO A 402 -10.60 5.98 -1.18
N ILE A 403 -11.81 5.41 -1.13
CA ILE A 403 -12.81 5.75 -0.11
C ILE A 403 -12.33 5.47 1.32
N THR A 404 -11.50 4.44 1.52
CA THR A 404 -10.94 4.11 2.83
C THR A 404 -9.75 5.00 3.14
N CYS A 405 -8.90 5.33 2.16
CA CYS A 405 -7.80 6.28 2.34
C CYS A 405 -8.31 7.68 2.75
N PHE A 406 -9.34 8.19 2.06
CA PHE A 406 -9.93 9.50 2.38
C PHE A 406 -10.68 9.53 3.72
N ALA A 407 -11.16 8.38 4.21
CA ALA A 407 -11.76 8.29 5.53
C ALA A 407 -10.80 8.74 6.64
N THR A 408 -9.50 8.43 6.54
CA THR A 408 -8.48 8.93 7.46
C THR A 408 -8.06 10.35 7.13
N TYR A 409 -7.75 10.62 5.86
CA TYR A 409 -7.28 11.94 5.42
C TYR A 409 -8.22 13.08 5.82
N ASN A 410 -9.53 12.86 5.72
CA ASN A 410 -10.53 13.89 6.01
C ASN A 410 -10.65 14.21 7.51
N HIS A 411 -10.14 13.36 8.40
CA HIS A 411 -10.04 13.63 9.85
C HIS A 411 -8.77 14.37 10.26
N ILE A 412 -7.76 14.45 9.38
CA ILE A 412 -6.51 15.17 9.66
C ILE A 412 -6.80 16.67 9.69
N LYS A 413 -6.42 17.37 10.76
CA LYS A 413 -6.60 18.82 10.91
C LYS A 413 -5.35 19.63 10.53
N ALA A 414 -4.18 19.00 10.55
CA ALA A 414 -2.92 19.62 10.16
C ALA A 414 -2.90 19.98 8.65
N PRO A 415 -1.97 20.85 8.21
CA PRO A 415 -1.77 21.13 6.79
C PRO A 415 -1.65 19.85 5.99
N LYS A 416 -2.41 19.72 4.92
CA LYS A 416 -2.48 18.47 4.17
C LYS A 416 -2.72 18.71 2.69
N SER A 417 -2.11 17.87 1.87
CA SER A 417 -2.28 17.84 0.43
C SER A 417 -2.35 16.39 -0.05
N TYR A 418 -2.80 16.18 -1.29
CA TYR A 418 -2.86 14.83 -1.85
C TYR A 418 -2.59 14.82 -3.36
N TYR A 419 -2.09 13.67 -3.84
CA TYR A 419 -2.13 13.31 -5.24
C TYR A 419 -3.12 12.17 -5.47
N VAL A 420 -3.98 12.35 -6.47
CA VAL A 420 -4.88 11.30 -6.94
C VAL A 420 -4.43 10.85 -8.32
N TYR A 421 -4.29 9.54 -8.50
CA TYR A 421 -3.91 8.92 -9.77
C TYR A 421 -5.14 8.22 -10.37
N PRO A 422 -5.77 8.76 -11.43
CA PRO A 422 -7.06 8.28 -11.93
C PRO A 422 -7.01 6.83 -12.41
N TYR A 423 -5.91 6.44 -13.07
CA TYR A 423 -5.68 5.08 -13.54
C TYR A 423 -4.83 4.25 -12.58
N GLY A 424 -4.34 4.87 -11.50
CA GLY A 424 -3.52 4.22 -10.50
C GLY A 424 -4.30 3.12 -9.79
N ARG A 425 -3.69 1.94 -9.70
CA ARG A 425 -4.15 0.83 -8.85
C ARG A 425 -3.37 0.89 -7.52
N HIS A 426 -3.10 -0.26 -6.92
CA HIS A 426 -2.32 -0.33 -5.68
C HIS A 426 -0.89 0.20 -5.78
N GLY A 427 -0.29 0.23 -6.99
CA GLY A 427 0.99 0.91 -7.22
C GLY A 427 0.93 2.45 -7.17
N GLY A 428 -0.27 3.03 -7.00
CA GLY A 428 -0.49 4.47 -6.96
C GLY A 428 0.03 5.16 -8.23
N GLY A 429 0.84 6.20 -8.03
CA GLY A 429 1.51 6.93 -9.12
C GLY A 429 2.96 6.53 -9.37
N GLY A 430 3.43 5.41 -8.79
CA GLY A 430 4.76 4.85 -9.02
C GLY A 430 5.91 5.86 -8.89
N GLU A 431 6.86 5.80 -9.82
CA GLU A 431 8.06 6.64 -9.83
C GLU A 431 7.75 8.15 -9.92
N VAL A 432 6.71 8.52 -10.68
CA VAL A 432 6.27 9.92 -10.80
C VAL A 432 5.85 10.47 -9.44
N HIS A 433 5.03 9.71 -8.70
CA HIS A 433 4.63 10.11 -7.35
C HIS A 433 5.82 10.18 -6.41
N ARG A 434 6.73 9.20 -6.50
CA ARG A 434 7.93 9.14 -5.67
C ARG A 434 8.79 10.40 -5.83
N ARG A 435 9.00 10.88 -7.07
CA ARG A 435 9.68 12.15 -7.35
C ARG A 435 8.95 13.34 -6.72
N ARG A 436 7.63 13.44 -6.92
CA ARG A 436 6.79 14.51 -6.35
C ARG A 436 6.84 14.53 -4.82
N LYS A 437 6.84 13.36 -4.19
CA LYS A 437 6.90 13.21 -2.74
C LYS A 437 8.20 13.75 -2.17
N PHE A 438 9.34 13.36 -2.72
CA PHE A 438 10.63 13.87 -2.24
C PHE A 438 10.87 15.33 -2.59
N TYR A 439 10.34 15.82 -3.72
CA TYR A 439 10.31 17.26 -4.00
C TYR A 439 9.49 18.01 -2.94
N TRP A 440 8.31 17.51 -2.58
CA TRP A 440 7.48 18.10 -1.53
C TRP A 440 8.19 18.09 -0.17
N ILE A 441 8.84 16.99 0.22
CA ILE A 441 9.62 16.91 1.47
C ILE A 441 10.72 17.99 1.47
N ARG A 442 11.50 18.11 0.39
CA ARG A 442 12.53 19.16 0.27
C ARG A 442 11.95 20.56 0.41
N ARG A 443 10.83 20.83 -0.27
CA ARG A 443 10.15 22.13 -0.20
C ARG A 443 9.74 22.46 1.24
N GLN A 444 9.11 21.51 1.93
CA GLN A 444 8.65 21.69 3.31
C GLN A 444 9.81 21.88 4.29
N PHE A 445 10.97 21.31 3.99
CA PHE A 445 12.20 21.48 4.77
C PHE A 445 13.06 22.66 4.32
N GLY A 446 12.59 23.53 3.43
CA GLY A 446 13.35 24.70 2.96
C GLY A 446 14.62 24.36 2.18
N MET A 447 14.66 23.18 1.54
CA MET A 447 15.85 22.69 0.82
C MET A 447 15.84 23.04 -0.68
N LEU A 448 14.78 23.69 -1.16
CA LEU A 448 14.69 24.15 -2.54
C LEU A 448 15.00 25.65 -2.54
N ARG A 449 15.90 26.05 -3.42
CA ARG A 449 16.19 27.47 -3.69
C ARG A 449 15.06 28.09 -4.49
#